data_AF-A0A933CCC6-F1
#
_entry.id   AF-A0A933CCC6-F1
#
_cell.length_a   1.000
_cell.length_b   1.000
_cell.length_c   1.000
_cell.angle_alpha   90.00
_cell.angle_beta   90.00
_cell.angle_gamma   90.00
#
_symmetry.space_group_name_H-M   'P 1'
#
loop_
_entity.id
_entity.type
_entity.pdbx_description
1 polymer ?
#
loop_
_entity_poly.entity_id
_entity_poly.type
_entity_poly.pdbx_seq_one_letter_code
_entity_poly.pdbx_strand_id
1 'polypeptide(L)'
;MKKSRTPDELYDAVSGARLYTVREAAKLLGYHPFSVYRLVFLGKLRHRRLGPKTLLFSREDLVRYQDGVTRAKRGKPMPGAESALPALTAQVAVDLGGEEAREGGWRQFRWESIPLIRARLDSQYGRRLKGLRISVRGREGEAWKVVYSAPKL
;
A
#
# COMPACT_ATOMS: atom_id res chain seq x y z
N MET A 1 -14.58 2.50 27.92
CA MET A 1 -15.14 1.20 27.52
C MET A 1 -14.82 0.96 26.04
N LYS A 2 -14.02 -0.07 25.71
CA LYS A 2 -13.79 -0.47 24.31
C LYS A 2 -15.04 -1.24 23.86
N LYS A 3 -15.90 -0.62 23.02
CA LYS A 3 -16.95 -1.37 22.32
C LYS A 3 -16.26 -2.43 21.47
N SER A 4 -16.37 -3.68 21.90
CA SER A 4 -16.06 -4.85 21.08
C SER A 4 -16.94 -4.76 19.83
N ARG A 5 -16.30 -4.64 18.66
CA ARG A 5 -17.00 -4.61 17.36
C ARG A 5 -17.86 -5.86 17.27
N THR A 6 -19.14 -5.69 17.01
CA THR A 6 -20.05 -6.80 16.72
C THR A 6 -19.58 -7.48 15.43
N PRO A 7 -19.45 -8.83 15.40
CA PRO A 7 -18.94 -9.57 14.23
C PRO A 7 -19.68 -9.25 12.92
N ASP A 8 -20.97 -8.92 13.03
CA ASP A 8 -21.86 -8.65 11.88
C ASP A 8 -21.54 -7.35 11.12
N GLU A 9 -20.83 -6.39 11.73
CA GLU A 9 -20.47 -5.12 11.07
C GLU A 9 -19.43 -5.29 9.95
N LEU A 10 -18.74 -6.44 9.93
CA LEU A 10 -17.77 -6.81 8.90
C LEU A 10 -18.39 -7.66 7.79
N TYR A 11 -19.72 -7.73 7.71
CA TYR A 11 -20.42 -8.41 6.64
C TYR A 11 -21.35 -7.45 5.92
N ASP A 12 -21.45 -7.64 4.61
CA ASP A 12 -22.40 -6.91 3.79
C ASP A 12 -23.81 -7.40 4.12
N ALA A 13 -24.69 -6.51 4.59
CA ALA A 13 -26.05 -6.87 4.98
C ALA A 13 -26.92 -7.40 3.82
N VAL A 14 -26.55 -7.13 2.56
CA VAL A 14 -27.32 -7.54 1.38
C VAL A 14 -26.80 -8.87 0.84
N SER A 15 -25.49 -9.01 0.69
CA SER A 15 -24.89 -10.22 0.09
C SER A 15 -24.40 -11.25 1.12
N GLY A 16 -24.35 -10.91 2.40
CA GLY A 16 -23.72 -11.72 3.44
C GLY A 16 -22.20 -11.85 3.28
N ALA A 17 -21.59 -11.11 2.34
CA ALA A 17 -20.18 -11.24 2.03
C ALA A 17 -19.31 -10.53 3.07
N ARG A 18 -18.20 -11.16 3.46
CA ARG A 18 -17.23 -10.53 4.36
C ARG A 18 -16.63 -9.28 3.72
N LEU A 19 -16.63 -8.20 4.48
CA LEU A 19 -15.98 -6.95 4.20
C LEU A 19 -14.61 -6.87 4.89
N TYR A 20 -13.69 -6.18 4.24
CA TYR A 20 -12.30 -6.08 4.64
C TYR A 20 -12.00 -4.66 5.09
N THR A 21 -11.30 -4.52 6.20
CA THR A 21 -10.77 -3.22 6.64
C THR A 21 -9.65 -2.75 5.71
N VAL A 22 -9.29 -1.47 5.79
CA VAL A 22 -8.13 -0.90 5.04
C VAL A 22 -6.86 -1.74 5.21
N ARG A 23 -6.58 -2.24 6.43
CA ARG A 23 -5.39 -3.04 6.69
C ARG A 23 -5.45 -4.41 6.01
N GLU A 24 -6.62 -5.04 5.98
CA GLU A 24 -6.80 -6.33 5.30
C GLU A 24 -6.79 -6.16 3.78
N ALA A 25 -7.45 -5.12 3.26
CA ALA A 25 -7.40 -4.75 1.85
C ALA A 25 -5.96 -4.47 1.38
N ALA A 26 -5.17 -3.77 2.20
CA ALA A 26 -3.77 -3.51 1.92
C ALA A 26 -2.94 -4.81 1.81
N LYS A 27 -3.18 -5.78 2.70
CA LYS A 27 -2.55 -7.10 2.62
C LYS A 27 -2.93 -7.84 1.34
N LEU A 28 -4.22 -7.85 0.98
CA LEU A 28 -4.72 -8.53 -0.23
C LEU A 28 -4.14 -7.93 -1.51
N LEU A 29 -4.01 -6.59 -1.58
CA LEU A 29 -3.45 -5.89 -2.74
C LEU A 29 -1.91 -5.83 -2.73
N GLY A 30 -1.25 -6.25 -1.65
CA GLY A 30 0.20 -6.10 -1.49
C GLY A 30 0.66 -4.65 -1.33
N TYR A 31 -0.22 -3.75 -0.88
CA TYR A 31 0.01 -2.31 -0.76
C TYR A 31 0.21 -1.86 0.69
N HIS A 32 0.72 -0.64 0.88
CA HIS A 32 0.68 0.02 2.19
C HIS A 32 -0.74 0.52 2.50
N PRO A 33 -1.22 0.51 3.77
CA PRO A 33 -2.55 1.01 4.11
C PRO A 33 -2.83 2.45 3.63
N PHE A 34 -1.80 3.31 3.65
CA PHE A 34 -1.92 4.68 3.14
C PHE A 34 -2.22 4.72 1.63
N SER A 35 -1.64 3.79 0.85
CA SER A 35 -1.93 3.67 -0.59
C SER A 35 -3.39 3.31 -0.82
N VAL A 36 -4.00 2.48 0.03
CA VAL A 36 -5.43 2.13 -0.06
C VAL A 36 -6.32 3.35 0.22
N TYR A 37 -6.00 4.16 1.24
CA TYR A 37 -6.70 5.43 1.46
C TYR A 37 -6.59 6.37 0.25
N ARG A 38 -5.43 6.43 -0.39
CA ARG A 38 -5.23 7.24 -1.59
C ARG A 38 -6.05 6.74 -2.78
N LEU A 39 -6.13 5.42 -2.98
CA LEU A 39 -6.97 4.85 -4.05
C LEU A 39 -8.45 5.18 -3.86
N VAL A 40 -8.92 5.19 -2.61
CA VAL A 40 -10.26 5.66 -2.27
C VAL A 40 -10.43 7.14 -2.59
N PHE A 41 -9.49 7.98 -2.13
CA PHE A 41 -9.54 9.42 -2.37
C PHE A 41 -9.55 9.78 -3.87
N LEU A 42 -8.79 9.04 -4.67
CA LEU A 42 -8.75 9.20 -6.13
C LEU A 42 -9.94 8.57 -6.86
N GLY A 43 -10.92 8.01 -6.14
CA GLY A 43 -12.09 7.33 -6.72
C GLY A 43 -11.78 6.02 -7.46
N LYS A 44 -10.56 5.50 -7.31
CA LYS A 44 -10.10 4.27 -7.99
C LYS A 44 -10.52 2.99 -7.30
N LEU A 45 -10.90 3.07 -6.02
CA LEU A 45 -11.35 1.94 -5.23
C LEU A 45 -12.65 2.29 -4.52
N ARG A 46 -13.68 1.47 -4.74
CA ARG A 46 -14.97 1.61 -4.06
C ARG A 46 -14.86 1.11 -2.63
N HIS A 47 -15.55 1.79 -1.72
CA HIS A 47 -15.58 1.44 -0.30
C HIS A 47 -16.97 1.69 0.27
N ARG A 48 -17.27 0.97 1.35
CA ARG A 48 -18.38 1.23 2.26
C ARG A 48 -17.84 1.93 3.51
N ARG A 49 -18.63 2.83 4.09
CA ARG A 49 -18.27 3.47 5.36
C ARG A 49 -19.08 2.81 6.47
N LEU A 50 -18.39 2.22 7.44
CA LEU A 50 -19.00 1.78 8.70
C LEU A 50 -19.07 2.93 9.72
N GLY A 51 -18.21 3.94 9.56
CA GLY A 51 -18.19 5.14 10.38
C GLY A 51 -17.28 6.21 9.78
N PRO A 52 -17.10 7.35 10.47
CA PRO A 52 -16.37 8.49 9.93
C PRO A 52 -14.91 8.19 9.58
N LYS A 53 -14.28 7.23 10.28
CA LYS A 53 -12.87 6.84 10.11
C LYS A 53 -12.66 5.39 9.64
N THR A 54 -13.74 4.65 9.39
CA THR A 54 -13.67 3.21 9.08
C THR A 54 -14.19 2.95 7.68
N LEU A 55 -13.25 2.62 6.77
CA LEU A 55 -13.54 2.20 5.42
C LEU A 55 -13.49 0.67 5.34
N LEU A 56 -14.49 0.12 4.66
CA LEU A 56 -14.66 -1.30 4.42
C LEU A 56 -14.70 -1.55 2.90
N PHE A 57 -14.15 -2.69 2.49
CA PHE A 57 -13.98 -3.05 1.08
C PHE A 57 -14.56 -4.44 0.83
N SER A 58 -15.28 -4.60 -0.28
CA SER A 58 -15.68 -5.93 -0.74
C SER A 58 -14.48 -6.65 -1.36
N ARG A 59 -14.45 -7.99 -1.29
CA ARG A 59 -13.41 -8.76 -1.97
C ARG A 59 -13.46 -8.56 -3.49
N GLU A 60 -14.66 -8.50 -4.04
CA GLU A 60 -14.90 -8.33 -5.47
C GLU A 60 -14.32 -7.02 -6.00
N ASP A 61 -14.49 -5.90 -5.29
CA ASP A 61 -13.94 -4.62 -5.72
C ASP A 61 -12.41 -4.61 -5.67
N LEU A 62 -11.81 -5.26 -4.66
CA LEU A 62 -10.35 -5.41 -4.58
C LEU A 62 -9.81 -6.23 -5.76
N VAL A 63 -10.46 -7.36 -6.09
CA VAL A 63 -10.08 -8.21 -7.22
C VAL A 63 -10.25 -7.47 -8.55
N ARG A 64 -11.39 -6.80 -8.77
CA ARG A 64 -11.63 -5.99 -9.98
C ARG A 64 -10.56 -4.92 -10.18
N TYR A 65 -10.19 -4.24 -9.10
CA TYR A 65 -9.11 -3.25 -9.16
C TYR A 65 -7.77 -3.91 -9.56
N GLN A 66 -7.42 -5.04 -8.94
CA GLN A 66 -6.19 -5.76 -9.23
C GLN A 66 -6.14 -6.29 -10.68
N ASP A 67 -7.26 -6.80 -11.20
CA ASP A 67 -7.40 -7.23 -12.59
C ASP A 67 -7.27 -6.06 -13.55
N GLY A 68 -7.87 -4.92 -13.23
CA GLY A 68 -7.73 -3.68 -14.01
C GLY A 68 -6.28 -3.20 -14.09
N VAL A 69 -5.56 -3.22 -12.97
CA VAL A 69 -4.12 -2.88 -12.93
C VAL A 69 -3.30 -3.89 -13.74
N THR A 70 -3.61 -5.19 -13.66
CA THR A 70 -2.88 -6.23 -14.37
C THR A 70 -3.10 -6.15 -15.88
N ARG A 71 -4.33 -5.85 -16.32
CA ARG A 71 -4.64 -5.58 -17.74
C ARG A 71 -3.94 -4.32 -18.25
N ALA A 72 -3.89 -3.26 -17.44
CA ALA A 72 -3.13 -2.04 -17.77
C ALA A 72 -1.61 -2.26 -17.90
N LYS A 73 -1.06 -3.33 -17.31
CA LYS A 73 0.36 -3.72 -17.46
C LYS A 73 0.65 -4.52 -18.74
N ARG A 74 -0.36 -5.13 -19.37
CA ARG A 74 -0.21 -5.87 -20.64
C ARG A 74 -0.44 -5.00 -21.89
N GLY A 75 -1.20 -3.92 -21.75
CA GLY A 75 -1.18 -2.82 -22.72
C GLY A 75 -0.01 -1.88 -22.43
N LYS A 76 0.50 -1.18 -23.45
CA LYS A 76 1.48 -0.08 -23.31
C LYS A 76 1.22 0.76 -22.05
N PRO A 77 2.27 1.23 -21.33
CA PRO A 77 2.08 2.01 -20.11
C PRO A 77 1.16 3.19 -20.43
N MET A 78 0.04 3.32 -19.70
CA MET A 78 -0.89 4.44 -19.88
C MET A 78 -0.10 5.76 -19.82
N PRO A 79 -0.08 6.58 -20.88
CA PRO A 79 0.31 7.97 -20.76
C PRO A 79 -0.87 8.68 -20.06
N GLY A 80 -0.61 9.38 -18.95
CA GLY A 80 -1.62 10.27 -18.35
C GLY A 80 -1.90 10.14 -16.86
N ALA A 81 -1.17 9.30 -16.10
CA ALA A 81 -1.12 9.47 -14.64
C ALA A 81 0.03 10.41 -14.25
N GLU A 82 0.07 11.60 -14.85
CA GLU A 82 0.74 12.75 -14.26
C GLU A 82 -0.03 13.11 -12.99
N SER A 83 0.31 12.41 -11.91
CA SER A 83 -0.12 12.79 -10.58
C SER A 83 0.45 14.19 -10.35
N ALA A 84 -0.40 15.20 -10.37
CA ALA A 84 -0.13 16.59 -9.98
C ALA A 84 0.18 16.72 -8.47
N LEU A 85 0.97 15.78 -7.93
CA LEU A 85 1.40 15.77 -6.55
C LEU A 85 2.89 16.14 -6.50
N PRO A 86 3.30 16.81 -5.41
CA PRO A 86 4.68 17.25 -5.27
C PRO A 86 5.63 16.05 -5.39
N ALA A 87 6.75 16.26 -6.07
CA ALA A 87 7.81 15.26 -6.16
C ALA A 87 8.31 14.92 -4.75
N LEU A 88 7.91 13.75 -4.23
CA LEU A 88 8.42 13.26 -2.96
C LEU A 88 9.83 12.72 -3.16
N THR A 89 10.67 12.87 -2.14
CA THR A 89 11.96 12.22 -2.10
C THR A 89 11.90 11.06 -1.12
N ALA A 90 12.35 9.87 -1.50
CA ALA A 90 12.48 8.76 -0.57
C ALA A 90 13.92 8.30 -0.46
N GLN A 91 14.39 8.14 0.76
CA GLN A 91 15.60 7.38 1.07
C GLN A 91 15.18 5.98 1.46
N VAL A 92 15.75 5.00 0.76
CA VAL A 92 15.50 3.59 1.04
C VAL A 92 16.71 3.04 1.77
N ALA A 93 16.47 2.44 2.93
CA ALA A 93 17.45 1.70 3.69
C ALA A 93 16.98 0.25 3.84
N VAL A 94 17.86 -0.70 3.56
CA VAL A 94 17.60 -2.12 3.74
C VAL A 94 18.42 -2.66 4.89
N ASP A 95 17.81 -3.52 5.70
CA ASP A 95 18.49 -4.27 6.75
C ASP A 95 18.77 -5.68 6.24
N LEU A 96 20.06 -6.02 6.16
CA LEU A 96 20.57 -7.29 5.68
C LEU A 96 20.97 -8.25 6.82
N GLY A 97 20.42 -8.06 8.01
CA GLY A 97 20.68 -8.91 9.18
C GLY A 97 21.87 -8.42 10.02
N GLY A 98 21.90 -7.11 10.30
CA GLY A 98 22.97 -6.47 11.09
C GLY A 98 23.73 -5.37 10.35
N GLU A 99 23.51 -5.25 9.03
CA GLU A 99 24.12 -4.23 8.18
C GLU A 99 23.01 -3.43 7.48
N GLU A 100 22.95 -2.10 7.72
CA GLU A 100 21.97 -1.20 7.10
C GLU A 100 22.58 -0.60 5.82
N ALA A 101 22.21 -1.14 4.65
CA ALA A 101 22.64 -0.60 3.37
C ALA A 101 21.68 0.49 2.89
N ARG A 102 22.23 1.66 2.53
CA ARG A 102 21.46 2.79 1.97
C ARG A 102 21.40 2.66 0.44
N GLU A 103 20.24 2.31 -0.09
CA GLU A 103 19.98 2.08 -1.53
C GLU A 103 19.71 3.37 -2.32
N GLY A 104 20.28 4.50 -1.88
CA GLY A 104 20.15 5.78 -2.57
C GLY A 104 18.79 6.48 -2.43
N GLY A 105 18.72 7.67 -3.03
CA GLY A 105 17.57 8.57 -2.96
C GLY A 105 16.72 8.55 -4.23
N TRP A 106 15.42 8.31 -4.09
CA TRP A 106 14.43 8.33 -5.16
C TRP A 106 13.83 9.74 -5.25
N ARG A 107 14.27 10.52 -6.24
CA ARG A 107 13.88 11.94 -6.42
C ARG A 107 12.44 12.17 -6.93
N GLN A 108 11.73 11.11 -7.28
CA GLN A 108 10.32 11.12 -7.71
C GLN A 108 9.57 9.95 -7.08
N PHE A 109 9.72 9.79 -5.77
CA PHE A 109 9.06 8.71 -5.06
C PHE A 109 7.54 8.86 -5.15
N ARG A 110 6.88 7.74 -5.44
CA ARG A 110 5.43 7.61 -5.36
C ARG A 110 5.12 6.45 -4.42
N TRP A 111 4.06 6.59 -3.62
CA TRP A 111 3.62 5.53 -2.71
C TRP A 111 3.27 4.23 -3.45
N GLU A 112 2.84 4.33 -4.71
CA GLU A 112 2.59 3.21 -5.62
C GLU A 112 3.87 2.49 -6.05
N SER A 113 5.04 3.10 -5.90
CA SER A 113 6.33 2.51 -6.23
C SER A 113 6.82 1.55 -5.15
N ILE A 114 6.22 1.53 -3.95
CA ILE A 114 6.67 0.67 -2.85
C ILE A 114 6.71 -0.82 -3.21
N PRO A 115 5.66 -1.42 -3.84
CA PRO A 115 5.73 -2.82 -4.25
C PRO A 115 6.86 -3.10 -5.25
N LEU A 116 7.13 -2.17 -6.17
CA LEU A 116 8.24 -2.28 -7.13
C LEU A 116 9.59 -2.18 -6.43
N ILE A 117 9.75 -1.26 -5.49
CA ILE A 117 10.95 -1.14 -4.65
C ILE A 117 11.16 -2.44 -3.88
N ARG A 118 10.11 -2.99 -3.26
CA ARG A 118 10.19 -4.28 -2.56
C ARG A 118 10.61 -5.42 -3.48
N ALA A 119 9.96 -5.57 -4.63
CA ALA A 119 10.29 -6.62 -5.58
C ALA A 119 11.74 -6.50 -6.09
N ARG A 120 12.21 -5.28 -6.39
CA ARG A 120 13.59 -5.02 -6.82
C ARG A 120 14.60 -5.41 -5.73
N LEU A 121 14.34 -5.00 -4.49
CA LEU A 121 15.22 -5.31 -3.36
C LEU A 121 15.19 -6.79 -2.99
N ASP A 122 14.04 -7.45 -3.13
CA ASP A 122 13.95 -8.90 -2.95
C ASP A 122 14.71 -9.65 -4.06
N SER A 123 14.66 -9.18 -5.32
CA SER A 123 15.51 -9.74 -6.37
C SER A 123 17.00 -9.49 -6.14
N GLN A 124 17.37 -8.36 -5.54
CA GLN A 124 18.77 -7.97 -5.34
C GLN A 124 19.39 -8.58 -4.08
N TYR A 125 18.64 -8.66 -2.99
CA TYR A 125 19.11 -9.10 -1.67
C TYR A 125 18.49 -10.43 -1.20
N GLY A 126 17.37 -10.85 -1.80
CA GLY A 126 16.71 -12.13 -1.53
C GLY A 126 16.50 -12.42 -0.06
N ARG A 127 16.86 -13.65 0.34
CA ARG A 127 16.73 -14.14 1.73
C ARG A 127 17.54 -13.36 2.78
N ARG A 128 18.46 -12.48 2.35
CA ARG A 128 19.23 -11.62 3.26
C ARG A 128 18.42 -10.42 3.75
N LEU A 129 17.35 -10.04 3.04
CA LEU A 129 16.49 -8.94 3.44
C LEU A 129 15.71 -9.30 4.72
N LYS A 130 16.11 -8.75 5.86
CA LYS A 130 15.42 -8.94 7.16
C LYS A 130 14.46 -7.81 7.47
N GLY A 131 14.70 -6.64 6.91
CA GLY A 131 13.82 -5.49 7.05
C GLY A 131 14.03 -4.48 5.92
N LEU A 132 12.99 -3.68 5.68
CA LEU A 132 13.03 -2.57 4.74
C LEU A 132 12.50 -1.32 5.45
N ARG A 133 13.30 -0.25 5.41
CA ARG A 133 12.94 1.06 5.93
C ARG A 133 12.93 2.05 4.78
N ILE A 134 11.76 2.63 4.51
CA ILE A 134 11.62 3.71 3.53
C ILE A 134 11.32 5.00 4.29
N SER A 135 12.26 5.93 4.26
CA SER A 135 12.10 7.27 4.81
C SER A 135 11.72 8.21 3.68
N VAL A 136 10.47 8.67 3.68
CA VAL A 136 9.93 9.57 2.66
C VAL A 136 9.90 10.98 3.22
N ARG A 137 10.43 11.96 2.49
CA ARG A 137 10.32 13.38 2.81
C ARG A 137 9.53 14.11 1.73
N GLY A 138 8.55 14.89 2.19
CA GLY A 138 7.81 15.87 1.39
C GLY A 138 8.58 17.18 1.24
N ARG A 139 8.08 18.06 0.37
CA ARG A 139 8.69 19.38 0.11
C ARG A 139 8.47 20.37 1.27
N GLU A 140 7.42 20.18 2.05
CA GLU A 140 7.00 21.05 3.16
C GLU A 140 7.54 20.60 4.54
N GLY A 141 8.61 19.78 4.55
CA GLY A 141 9.21 19.29 5.79
C GLY A 141 8.51 18.06 6.40
N GLU A 142 7.41 17.61 5.79
CA GLU A 142 6.72 16.37 6.17
C GLU A 142 7.65 15.16 6.01
N ALA A 143 7.69 14.28 7.01
CA ALA A 143 8.51 13.08 7.00
C ALA A 143 7.68 11.86 7.40
N TRP A 144 7.73 10.82 6.58
CA TRP A 144 7.10 9.54 6.86
C TRP A 144 8.16 8.45 6.92
N LYS A 145 8.02 7.56 7.90
CA LYS A 145 8.87 6.39 8.04
C LYS A 145 8.02 5.14 7.87
N VAL A 146 8.29 4.39 6.81
CA VAL A 146 7.66 3.09 6.57
C VAL A 146 8.65 2.01 6.96
N VAL A 147 8.26 1.12 7.87
CA VAL A 147 9.08 -0.01 8.28
C VAL A 147 8.33 -1.28 7.91
N TYR A 148 8.96 -2.12 7.09
CA TYR A 148 8.53 -3.47 6.80
C TYR A 148 9.48 -4.42 7.51
N SER A 149 8.95 -5.22 8.42
CA SER A 149 9.62 -6.40 8.95
C SER A 149 9.41 -7.57 7.98
N ALA A 150 10.44 -8.40 7.80
CA ALA A 150 10.25 -9.68 7.13
C ALA A 150 9.13 -10.47 7.85
N PRO A 151 8.27 -11.20 7.10
CA PRO A 151 7.31 -12.09 7.73
C PRO A 151 8.09 -13.08 8.62
N LYS A 152 7.74 -13.13 9.91
CA LYS A 152 8.20 -14.20 10.78
C LYS A 152 7.57 -15.49 10.22
N LEU A 153 8.42 -16.34 9.65
CA LEU A 153 8.09 -17.74 9.38
C LEU A 153 7.86 -18.45 10.71
#